data_AF-A0AAD6BQD0-F1
#
_entry.id   AF-A0AAD6BQD0-F1
#
_cell.length_a   1.000
_cell.length_b   1.000
_cell.length_c   1.000
_cell.angle_alpha   90.00
_cell.angle_beta   90.00
_cell.angle_gamma   90.00
#
_symmetry.space_group_name_H-M   'P 1'
#
loop_
_entity.id
_entity.type
_entity.pdbx_description
1 polymer ?
#
loop_
_entity_poly.entity_id
_entity_poly.type
_entity_poly.pdbx_seq_one_letter_code
_entity_poly.pdbx_strand_id
1 'polypeptide(L)'
;MARHLEGKHMEMKDVAYAFSFPLGSKDRKGLLEQLRNKGDFKHNTKVLEEGKGELVTWKQPSGKASVSDYLPCQYCYGMFAKKDLWQHQSSCKSKKASETDGKKRGRVQSLVARLLPIATSSSGSHEIFNNMRQDDVSFHIRRDSLICRYGDSLYAKNGHVKTKHQYIAQRMRELGRFMLVVKDMDTNVKSLEDVCAPSKCQLVVDAAKSLSKFSPSKNEFGKPSTAVKLGFSLKGAMEFLIGQTLMNEDDLGKNRANTFLELLEKNWKNYVSVSAHQTIKEKSWNKQDDIPLTKNVMTLRDHLRIVENEAREKLSQQLSLPAYKQLNEAVLAQVIIFNKR
;
A
#
# COMPACT_ATOMS: atom_id res chain seq x y z
N MET A 1 -34.32 15.36 6.46
CA MET A 1 -34.06 13.92 6.63
C MET A 1 -35.13 13.23 7.49
N ALA A 2 -35.24 13.50 8.81
CA ALA A 2 -36.16 12.74 9.69
C ALA A 2 -37.62 12.70 9.19
N ARG A 3 -38.23 13.86 8.88
CA ARG A 3 -39.61 13.91 8.33
C ARG A 3 -39.78 13.11 7.02
N HIS A 4 -38.75 13.07 6.18
CA HIS A 4 -38.78 12.30 4.93
C HIS A 4 -38.73 10.80 5.20
N LEU A 5 -37.85 10.36 6.12
CA LEU A 5 -37.79 8.96 6.55
C LEU A 5 -39.11 8.50 7.17
N GLU A 6 -39.72 9.33 8.02
CA GLU A 6 -41.02 9.08 8.63
C GLU A 6 -42.15 9.00 7.60
N GLY A 7 -42.14 9.87 6.59
CA GLY A 7 -43.22 9.94 5.61
C GLY A 7 -43.10 8.96 4.45
N LYS A 8 -41.90 8.47 4.13
CA LYS A 8 -41.63 7.69 2.90
C LYS A 8 -41.00 6.32 3.14
N HIS A 9 -40.49 6.07 4.34
CA HIS A 9 -39.57 4.95 4.59
C HIS A 9 -39.82 4.21 5.92
N MET A 10 -41.00 4.37 6.52
CA MET A 10 -41.35 3.71 7.79
C MET A 10 -41.46 2.19 7.69
N GLU A 11 -41.60 1.65 6.48
CA GLU A 11 -41.57 0.22 6.20
C GLU A 11 -40.17 -0.40 6.38
N MET A 12 -39.10 0.40 6.34
CA MET A 12 -37.75 -0.09 6.56
C MET A 12 -37.49 -0.34 8.05
N LYS A 13 -37.04 -1.56 8.39
CA LYS A 13 -36.81 -2.00 9.78
C LYS A 13 -35.96 -1.03 10.61
N ASP A 14 -34.82 -0.58 10.07
CA ASP A 14 -33.92 0.34 10.77
C ASP A 14 -34.58 1.72 11.01
N VAL A 15 -35.45 2.16 10.10
CA VAL A 15 -36.20 3.43 10.23
C VAL A 15 -37.30 3.26 11.28
N ALA A 16 -38.17 2.25 11.16
CA ALA A 16 -39.20 1.95 12.15
C ALA A 16 -38.62 1.83 13.57
N TYR A 17 -37.47 1.14 13.70
CA TYR A 17 -36.76 1.01 14.97
C TYR A 17 -36.24 2.35 15.50
N ALA A 18 -35.70 3.23 14.65
CA ALA A 18 -35.29 4.57 15.08
C ALA A 18 -36.48 5.43 15.57
N PHE A 19 -37.65 5.27 14.95
CA PHE A 19 -38.86 6.03 15.25
C PHE A 19 -39.68 5.46 16.42
N SER A 20 -39.42 4.23 16.86
CA SER A 20 -40.03 3.66 18.08
C SER A 20 -39.59 4.37 19.36
N PHE A 21 -38.46 5.08 19.32
CA PHE A 21 -37.96 5.87 20.44
C PHE A 21 -38.62 7.26 20.49
N PRO A 22 -38.80 7.84 21.70
CA PRO A 22 -39.41 9.16 21.86
C PRO A 22 -38.70 10.26 21.06
N LEU A 23 -39.48 11.22 20.57
CA LEU A 23 -38.94 12.38 19.85
C LEU A 23 -37.92 13.12 20.73
N GLY A 24 -36.74 13.42 20.17
CA GLY A 24 -35.68 14.15 20.88
C GLY A 24 -34.79 13.29 21.78
N SER A 25 -35.12 12.02 22.02
CA SER A 25 -34.28 11.08 22.79
C SER A 25 -32.88 10.92 22.20
N LYS A 26 -31.91 10.61 23.07
CA LYS A 26 -30.50 10.38 22.65
C LYS A 26 -30.40 9.18 21.70
N ASP A 27 -31.17 8.13 21.96
CA ASP A 27 -31.19 6.91 21.15
C ASP A 27 -31.75 7.16 19.75
N ARG A 28 -32.90 7.84 19.63
CA ARG A 28 -33.45 8.24 18.33
C ARG A 28 -32.47 9.07 17.52
N LYS A 29 -31.80 10.04 18.16
CA LYS A 29 -30.79 10.88 17.49
C LYS A 29 -29.61 10.04 16.97
N GLY A 30 -29.09 9.12 17.79
CA GLY A 30 -27.99 8.24 17.39
C GLY A 30 -28.34 7.29 16.25
N LEU A 31 -29.53 6.68 16.27
CA LEU A 31 -30.00 5.79 15.22
C LEU A 31 -30.22 6.54 13.88
N LEU A 32 -30.81 7.73 13.94
CA LEU A 32 -30.96 8.58 12.74
C LEU A 32 -29.62 9.03 12.18
N GLU A 33 -28.65 9.34 13.04
CA GLU A 33 -27.28 9.65 12.62
C GLU A 33 -26.60 8.46 11.93
N GLN A 34 -26.76 7.24 12.45
CA GLN A 34 -26.25 6.04 11.79
C GLN A 34 -26.88 5.83 10.41
N LEU A 35 -28.21 6.02 10.28
CA LEU A 35 -28.91 5.93 9.00
C LEU A 35 -28.36 6.95 7.99
N ARG A 36 -28.12 8.19 8.44
CA ARG A 36 -27.49 9.23 7.60
C ARG A 36 -26.12 8.78 7.14
N ASN A 37 -25.24 8.39 8.07
CA ASN A 37 -23.88 7.99 7.75
C ASN A 37 -23.84 6.78 6.81
N LYS A 38 -24.76 5.82 6.93
CA LYS A 38 -24.89 4.71 5.97
C LYS A 38 -25.23 5.21 4.57
N GLY A 39 -26.15 6.17 4.46
CA GLY A 39 -26.50 6.82 3.20
C GLY A 39 -25.33 7.58 2.59
N ASP A 40 -24.68 8.43 3.39
CA ASP A 40 -23.48 9.19 3.00
C ASP A 40 -22.34 8.26 2.58
N PHE A 41 -22.15 7.15 3.30
CA PHE A 41 -21.17 6.14 2.96
C PHE A 41 -21.46 5.48 1.62
N LYS A 42 -22.72 5.14 1.32
CA LYS A 42 -23.11 4.59 0.01
C LYS A 42 -22.81 5.57 -1.13
N HIS A 43 -23.11 6.86 -0.94
CA HIS A 43 -22.73 7.92 -1.88
C HIS A 43 -21.21 7.99 -2.05
N ASN A 44 -20.46 8.03 -0.95
CA ASN A 44 -19.00 8.11 -0.95
C ASN A 44 -18.35 6.91 -1.64
N THR A 45 -18.88 5.69 -1.45
CA THR A 45 -18.43 4.50 -2.17
C THR A 45 -18.56 4.68 -3.68
N LYS A 46 -19.69 5.21 -4.16
CA LYS A 46 -19.89 5.52 -5.58
C LYS A 46 -18.88 6.56 -6.09
N VAL A 47 -18.68 7.64 -5.33
CA VAL A 47 -17.67 8.67 -5.63
C VAL A 47 -16.26 8.06 -5.71
N LEU A 48 -15.93 7.12 -4.83
CA LEU A 48 -14.63 6.43 -4.81
C LEU A 48 -14.46 5.49 -6.01
N GLU A 49 -15.49 4.78 -6.43
CA GLU A 49 -15.46 3.91 -7.62
C GLU A 49 -15.31 4.75 -8.90
N GLU A 50 -16.22 5.68 -9.12
CA GLU A 50 -16.30 6.52 -10.33
C GLU A 50 -15.18 7.56 -10.38
N GLY A 51 -14.68 7.99 -9.22
CA GLY A 51 -13.70 9.08 -9.08
C GLY A 51 -14.21 10.43 -9.50
N LYS A 52 -15.53 10.61 -9.45
CA LYS A 52 -16.23 11.83 -9.81
C LYS A 52 -17.14 12.21 -8.65
N GLY A 53 -17.27 13.51 -8.44
CA GLY A 53 -18.03 14.07 -7.33
C GLY A 53 -17.21 14.28 -6.06
N GLU A 54 -17.89 14.76 -5.02
CA GLU A 54 -17.28 15.14 -3.74
C GLU A 54 -17.68 14.16 -2.64
N LEU A 55 -16.73 13.91 -1.72
CA LEU A 55 -17.00 13.11 -0.54
C LEU A 55 -17.82 13.91 0.47
N VAL A 56 -18.88 13.29 0.97
CA VAL A 56 -19.59 13.76 2.17
C VAL A 56 -18.74 13.38 3.38
N THR A 57 -18.04 14.37 3.94
CA THR A 57 -17.17 14.21 5.10
C THR A 57 -17.86 14.65 6.38
N TRP A 58 -17.48 14.05 7.51
CA TRP A 58 -17.98 14.41 8.84
C TRP A 58 -17.75 15.89 9.17
N LYS A 59 -16.56 16.38 8.79
CA LYS A 59 -16.18 17.78 8.89
C LYS A 59 -15.67 18.23 7.55
N GLN A 60 -16.36 19.22 6.97
CA GLN A 60 -15.98 19.83 5.71
C GLN A 60 -14.55 20.37 5.79
N PRO A 61 -13.70 20.08 4.79
CA PRO A 61 -12.34 20.61 4.76
C PRO A 61 -12.36 22.13 4.66
N SER A 62 -11.41 22.77 5.35
CA SER A 62 -11.20 24.23 5.29
C SER A 62 -10.44 24.69 4.04
N GLY A 63 -9.92 23.74 3.24
CA GLY A 63 -9.10 24.00 2.06
C GLY A 63 -9.09 22.80 1.12
N LYS A 64 -8.14 22.77 0.18
CA LYS A 64 -7.98 21.63 -0.74
C LYS A 64 -7.66 20.36 0.06
N ALA A 65 -8.48 19.33 -0.09
CA ALA A 65 -8.26 18.03 0.54
C ALA A 65 -8.39 16.93 -0.50
N SER A 66 -7.51 15.93 -0.45
CA SER A 66 -7.57 14.77 -1.32
C SER A 66 -8.63 13.80 -0.79
N VAL A 67 -9.29 13.09 -1.71
CA VAL A 67 -10.11 11.91 -1.39
C VAL A 67 -9.32 10.93 -0.53
N SER A 68 -8.02 10.79 -0.79
CA SER A 68 -7.17 9.90 -0.03
C SER A 68 -6.89 10.41 1.40
N ASP A 69 -7.23 11.64 1.78
CA ASP A 69 -7.04 12.11 3.16
C ASP A 69 -8.10 11.59 4.14
N TYR A 70 -9.15 10.95 3.62
CA TYR A 70 -10.30 10.52 4.40
C TYR A 70 -10.45 8.98 4.42
N LEU A 71 -10.99 8.46 5.52
CA LEU A 71 -11.34 7.05 5.69
C LEU A 71 -12.65 6.91 6.50
N PRO A 72 -13.44 5.86 6.24
CA PRO A 72 -14.67 5.62 6.98
C PRO A 72 -14.39 5.11 8.39
N CYS A 73 -15.24 5.46 9.33
CA CYS A 73 -15.30 4.77 10.62
C CYS A 73 -15.98 3.41 10.45
N GLN A 74 -15.35 2.35 10.95
CA GLN A 74 -15.94 1.01 10.87
C GLN A 74 -17.23 0.81 11.67
N TYR A 75 -17.49 1.67 12.65
CA TYR A 75 -18.63 1.55 13.54
C TYR A 75 -19.81 2.39 13.07
N CYS A 76 -19.56 3.66 12.74
CA CYS A 76 -20.62 4.59 12.38
C CYS A 76 -20.69 4.91 10.88
N TYR A 77 -19.76 4.41 10.05
CA TYR A 77 -19.65 4.66 8.61
C TYR A 77 -19.43 6.12 8.18
N GLY A 78 -19.35 7.06 9.11
CA GLY A 78 -18.99 8.45 8.80
C GLY A 78 -17.58 8.54 8.22
N MET A 79 -17.37 9.45 7.27
CA MET A 79 -16.06 9.71 6.66
C MET A 79 -15.27 10.74 7.45
N PHE A 80 -14.11 10.36 7.98
CA PHE A 80 -13.26 11.22 8.80
C PHE A 80 -11.90 11.43 8.15
N ALA A 81 -11.28 12.58 8.44
CA ALA A 81 -9.88 12.78 8.10
C ALA A 81 -9.03 11.71 8.81
N LYS A 82 -8.06 11.13 8.10
CA LYS A 82 -7.19 10.04 8.60
C LYS A 82 -6.53 10.37 9.94
N LYS A 83 -6.13 11.63 10.12
CA LYS A 83 -5.49 12.15 11.32
C LYS A 83 -6.40 12.14 12.56
N ASP A 84 -7.71 12.24 12.36
CA ASP A 84 -8.70 12.38 13.44
C ASP A 84 -9.49 11.07 13.68
N LEU A 85 -9.43 10.14 12.71
CA LEU A 85 -10.21 8.89 12.73
C LEU A 85 -9.92 8.01 13.96
N TRP A 86 -8.66 7.92 14.39
CA TRP A 86 -8.29 7.08 15.54
C TRP A 86 -8.91 7.62 16.84
N GLN A 87 -8.95 8.95 17.01
CA GLN A 87 -9.56 9.61 18.15
C GLN A 87 -11.07 9.36 18.13
N HIS A 88 -11.71 9.57 16.97
CA HIS A 88 -13.13 9.27 16.80
C HIS A 88 -13.47 7.81 17.15
N GLN A 89 -12.69 6.83 16.66
CA GLN A 89 -12.97 5.42 16.92
C GLN A 89 -12.84 5.02 18.39
N SER A 90 -12.01 5.73 19.17
CA SER A 90 -11.88 5.48 20.60
C SER A 90 -13.15 5.80 21.39
N SER A 91 -13.88 6.82 20.94
CA SER A 91 -15.10 7.35 21.59
C SER A 91 -16.34 7.25 20.70
N CYS A 92 -16.33 6.38 19.69
CA CYS A 92 -17.43 6.28 18.73
C CYS A 92 -18.67 5.69 19.42
N LYS A 93 -19.79 6.42 19.38
CA LYS A 93 -21.05 5.98 20.02
C LYS A 93 -21.64 4.71 19.41
N SER A 94 -21.31 4.41 18.15
CA SER A 94 -21.74 3.18 17.47
C SER A 94 -20.87 1.97 17.78
N LYS A 95 -19.80 2.13 18.57
CA LYS A 95 -18.90 1.04 18.98
C LYS A 95 -19.56 0.23 20.10
N LYS A 96 -19.57 -1.10 19.97
CA LYS A 96 -20.16 -1.99 20.99
C LYS A 96 -19.16 -2.26 22.11
N ALA A 97 -19.65 -2.41 23.34
CA ALA A 97 -18.81 -2.69 24.52
C ALA A 97 -17.98 -3.98 24.38
N SER A 98 -18.44 -4.98 23.64
CA SER A 98 -17.69 -6.22 23.37
C SER A 98 -16.50 -6.06 22.42
N GLU A 99 -16.32 -4.88 21.80
CA GLU A 99 -15.22 -4.60 20.86
C GLU A 99 -14.00 -3.96 21.56
N THR A 100 -13.99 -3.89 22.90
CA THR A 100 -12.91 -3.31 23.71
C THR A 100 -11.81 -4.29 24.10
N ASP A 101 -12.04 -5.60 24.01
CA ASP A 101 -11.09 -6.58 24.52
C ASP A 101 -9.90 -6.83 23.57
N GLY A 102 -8.72 -6.45 24.03
CA GLY A 102 -7.44 -7.10 23.70
C GLY A 102 -6.79 -6.78 22.35
N LYS A 103 -7.44 -6.08 21.42
CA LYS A 103 -6.78 -5.75 20.14
C LYS A 103 -5.79 -4.61 20.35
N LYS A 104 -4.50 -4.97 20.46
CA LYS A 104 -3.33 -4.09 20.26
C LYS A 104 -3.69 -3.02 19.24
N ARG A 105 -3.30 -1.75 19.45
CA ARG A 105 -3.44 -0.60 18.53
C ARG A 105 -3.08 -0.98 17.08
N GLY A 106 -3.96 -1.71 16.41
CA GLY A 106 -3.78 -2.16 15.05
C GLY A 106 -3.77 -0.92 14.18
N ARG A 107 -3.19 -1.00 12.99
CA ARG A 107 -3.27 0.11 12.04
C ARG A 107 -4.75 0.34 11.72
N VAL A 108 -5.38 1.29 12.41
CA VAL A 108 -6.80 1.67 12.23
C VAL A 108 -7.13 1.80 10.75
N GLN A 109 -6.18 2.37 9.99
CA GLN A 109 -6.28 2.53 8.55
C GLN A 109 -6.41 1.21 7.76
N SER A 110 -5.73 0.12 8.14
CA SER A 110 -5.83 -1.15 7.40
C SER A 110 -7.13 -1.90 7.68
N LEU A 111 -7.69 -1.71 8.87
CA LEU A 111 -8.97 -2.29 9.24
C LEU A 111 -10.11 -1.61 8.48
N VAL A 112 -10.14 -0.27 8.49
CA VAL A 112 -11.19 0.50 7.80
C VAL A 112 -11.05 0.50 6.27
N ALA A 113 -9.84 0.27 5.76
CA ALA A 113 -9.57 0.08 4.34
C ALA A 113 -10.41 -1.05 3.71
N ARG A 114 -10.84 -2.03 4.51
CA ARG A 114 -11.72 -3.13 4.08
C ARG A 114 -13.12 -2.67 3.67
N LEU A 115 -13.54 -1.50 4.13
CA LEU A 115 -14.84 -0.92 3.77
C LEU A 115 -14.79 -0.16 2.44
N LEU A 116 -13.60 0.20 1.96
CA LEU A 116 -13.48 0.94 0.72
C LEU A 116 -13.64 0.01 -0.49
N PRO A 117 -14.29 0.48 -1.57
CA PRO A 117 -14.47 -0.30 -2.80
C PRO A 117 -13.14 -0.62 -3.48
N ILE A 118 -13.13 -1.68 -4.28
CA ILE A 118 -12.02 -2.11 -5.11
C ILE A 118 -12.56 -2.63 -6.45
N ALA A 119 -11.95 -2.21 -7.56
CA ALA A 119 -12.49 -2.37 -8.91
C ALA A 119 -12.71 -3.83 -9.28
N THR A 120 -11.72 -4.69 -9.02
CA THR A 120 -11.77 -6.12 -9.31
C THR A 120 -10.68 -6.82 -8.51
N SER A 121 -11.00 -7.54 -7.43
CA SER A 121 -9.98 -8.39 -6.79
C SER A 121 -10.53 -9.62 -6.09
N SER A 122 -9.69 -10.65 -6.03
CA SER A 122 -9.92 -11.87 -5.25
C SER A 122 -9.75 -11.62 -3.75
N SER A 123 -10.44 -12.40 -2.91
CA SER A 123 -10.42 -12.24 -1.44
C SER A 123 -9.02 -12.30 -0.81
N GLY A 124 -8.06 -12.97 -1.45
CA GLY A 124 -6.69 -13.11 -0.96
C GLY A 124 -5.81 -11.87 -1.13
N SER A 125 -5.85 -11.21 -2.30
CA SER A 125 -5.07 -9.98 -2.53
C SER A 125 -5.62 -8.78 -1.74
N HIS A 126 -6.92 -8.83 -1.38
CA HIS A 126 -7.56 -7.80 -0.54
C HIS A 126 -6.83 -7.60 0.78
N GLU A 127 -6.35 -8.67 1.42
CA GLU A 127 -5.64 -8.54 2.70
C GLU A 127 -4.33 -7.76 2.53
N ILE A 128 -3.53 -8.14 1.54
CA ILE A 128 -2.27 -7.45 1.20
C ILE A 128 -2.55 -5.98 0.93
N PHE A 129 -3.58 -5.73 0.14
CA PHE A 129 -3.97 -4.42 -0.29
C PHE A 129 -4.43 -3.52 0.86
N ASN A 130 -5.26 -4.04 1.76
CA ASN A 130 -5.71 -3.33 2.95
C ASN A 130 -4.57 -3.05 3.94
N ASN A 131 -3.54 -3.90 3.96
CA ASN A 131 -2.35 -3.70 4.80
C ASN A 131 -1.34 -2.70 4.23
N MET A 132 -1.47 -2.29 2.97
CA MET A 132 -0.66 -1.22 2.38
C MET A 132 -0.90 0.11 3.09
N ARG A 133 0.06 1.03 2.98
CA ARG A 133 -0.17 2.43 3.36
C ARG A 133 -1.37 2.95 2.56
N GLN A 134 -2.38 3.45 3.26
CA GLN A 134 -3.51 4.09 2.62
C GLN A 134 -3.05 5.50 2.23
N ASP A 135 -2.81 5.74 0.94
CA ASP A 135 -2.35 7.00 0.33
C ASP A 135 -2.83 7.10 -1.12
N ASP A 136 -2.51 8.18 -1.83
CA ASP A 136 -2.95 8.37 -3.23
C ASP A 136 -2.58 7.17 -4.12
N VAL A 137 -1.45 6.52 -3.85
CA VAL A 137 -1.02 5.32 -4.57
C VAL A 137 -2.01 4.18 -4.35
N SER A 138 -2.35 3.84 -3.10
CA SER A 138 -3.33 2.78 -2.86
C SER A 138 -4.72 3.15 -3.40
N PHE A 139 -5.13 4.42 -3.31
CA PHE A 139 -6.43 4.86 -3.80
C PHE A 139 -6.52 4.76 -5.32
N HIS A 140 -5.43 5.07 -6.04
CA HIS A 140 -5.38 4.83 -7.47
C HIS A 140 -5.43 3.33 -7.80
N ILE A 141 -4.63 2.51 -7.10
CA ILE A 141 -4.63 1.05 -7.30
C ILE A 141 -6.04 0.46 -7.12
N ARG A 142 -6.82 0.90 -6.11
CA ARG A 142 -8.21 0.42 -5.89
C ARG A 142 -9.08 0.51 -7.14
N ARG A 143 -8.78 1.47 -8.01
CA ARG A 143 -9.62 1.84 -9.15
C ARG A 143 -9.06 1.34 -10.48
N ASP A 144 -7.83 0.83 -10.45
CA ASP A 144 -7.15 0.32 -11.63
C ASP A 144 -7.34 -1.20 -11.72
N SER A 145 -8.26 -1.62 -12.59
CA SER A 145 -8.60 -3.05 -12.73
C SER A 145 -7.39 -3.89 -13.12
N LEU A 146 -6.54 -3.40 -14.03
CA LEU A 146 -5.37 -4.15 -14.48
C LEU A 146 -4.35 -4.32 -13.34
N ILE A 147 -4.07 -3.28 -12.55
CA ILE A 147 -3.16 -3.40 -11.40
C ILE A 147 -3.73 -4.36 -10.34
N CYS A 148 -5.04 -4.28 -10.04
CA CYS A 148 -5.67 -5.18 -9.08
C CYS A 148 -5.61 -6.64 -9.52
N ARG A 149 -5.98 -6.93 -10.77
CA ARG A 149 -5.96 -8.29 -11.33
C ARG A 149 -4.54 -8.84 -11.50
N TYR A 150 -3.57 -7.99 -11.83
CA TYR A 150 -2.15 -8.36 -11.78
C TYR A 150 -1.72 -8.74 -10.35
N GLY A 151 -2.16 -7.98 -9.35
CA GLY A 151 -1.97 -8.31 -7.94
C GLY A 151 -2.56 -9.67 -7.55
N ASP A 152 -3.76 -9.99 -8.03
CA ASP A 152 -4.37 -11.32 -7.85
C ASP A 152 -3.54 -12.44 -8.47
N SER A 153 -3.04 -12.24 -9.70
CA SER A 153 -2.17 -13.21 -10.36
C SER A 153 -0.89 -13.48 -9.57
N LEU A 154 -0.25 -12.42 -9.05
CA LEU A 154 0.91 -12.56 -8.18
C LEU A 154 0.57 -13.26 -6.86
N TYR A 155 -0.63 -13.04 -6.32
CA TYR A 155 -1.13 -13.72 -5.13
C TYR A 155 -1.43 -15.20 -5.38
N ALA A 156 -2.02 -15.57 -6.52
CA ALA A 156 -2.23 -16.97 -6.88
C ALA A 156 -0.91 -17.75 -6.88
N LYS A 157 0.17 -17.12 -7.36
CA LYS A 157 1.51 -17.73 -7.39
C LYS A 157 2.21 -17.76 -6.03
N ASN A 158 2.12 -16.69 -5.23
CA ASN A 158 2.98 -16.49 -4.05
C ASN A 158 2.23 -16.31 -2.72
N GLY A 159 0.90 -16.30 -2.74
CA GLY A 159 0.05 -15.88 -1.62
C GLY A 159 0.12 -16.79 -0.40
N HIS A 160 0.43 -18.08 -0.60
CA HIS A 160 0.66 -19.03 0.50
C HIS A 160 1.93 -18.71 1.30
N VAL A 161 2.89 -17.96 0.73
CA VAL A 161 4.13 -17.57 1.39
C VAL A 161 4.01 -16.15 1.94
N LYS A 162 3.79 -16.01 3.25
CA LYS A 162 3.62 -14.69 3.91
C LYS A 162 4.77 -13.71 3.65
N THR A 163 6.02 -14.18 3.56
CA THR A 163 7.18 -13.32 3.27
C THR A 163 7.15 -12.70 1.86
N LYS A 164 6.38 -13.30 0.93
CA LYS A 164 6.19 -12.78 -0.43
C LYS A 164 5.06 -11.75 -0.52
N HIS A 165 4.26 -11.55 0.53
CA HIS A 165 3.21 -10.51 0.52
C HIS A 165 3.79 -9.10 0.32
N GLN A 166 4.97 -8.85 0.90
CA GLN A 166 5.68 -7.58 0.70
C GLN A 166 6.09 -7.38 -0.77
N TYR A 167 6.51 -8.45 -1.45
CA TYR A 167 6.84 -8.41 -2.87
C TYR A 167 5.61 -8.03 -3.72
N ILE A 168 4.46 -8.67 -3.47
CA ILE A 168 3.20 -8.38 -4.18
C ILE A 168 2.81 -6.91 -3.96
N ALA A 169 2.84 -6.45 -2.71
CA ALA A 169 2.52 -5.07 -2.39
C ALA A 169 3.48 -4.08 -3.06
N GLN A 170 4.77 -4.41 -3.13
CA GLN A 170 5.76 -3.57 -3.79
C GLN A 170 5.49 -3.46 -5.30
N ARG A 171 5.19 -4.57 -5.99
CA ARG A 171 4.87 -4.59 -7.43
C ARG A 171 3.66 -3.72 -7.76
N MET A 172 2.57 -3.89 -7.01
CA MET A 172 1.36 -3.08 -7.21
C MET A 172 1.62 -1.59 -6.93
N ARG A 173 2.39 -1.27 -5.88
CA ARG A 173 2.74 0.12 -5.54
C ARG A 173 3.74 0.76 -6.49
N GLU A 174 4.59 -0.02 -7.16
CA GLU A 174 5.44 0.50 -8.24
C GLU A 174 4.59 0.98 -9.42
N LEU A 175 3.63 0.15 -9.86
CA LEU A 175 2.69 0.53 -10.92
C LEU A 175 1.80 1.70 -10.50
N GLY A 176 1.29 1.68 -9.27
CA GLY A 176 0.45 2.77 -8.77
C GLY A 176 1.18 4.12 -8.71
N ARG A 177 2.46 4.14 -8.28
CA ARG A 177 3.28 5.37 -8.30
C ARG A 177 3.56 5.85 -9.72
N PHE A 178 3.84 4.92 -10.62
CA PHE A 178 4.05 5.23 -12.03
C PHE A 178 2.81 5.89 -12.64
N MET A 179 1.63 5.32 -12.41
CA MET A 179 0.39 5.88 -12.92
C MET A 179 0.06 7.28 -12.37
N LEU A 180 0.41 7.58 -11.11
CA LEU A 180 0.27 8.95 -10.60
C LEU A 180 1.12 9.96 -11.40
N VAL A 181 2.32 9.57 -11.83
CA VAL A 181 3.18 10.42 -12.69
C VAL A 181 2.61 10.51 -14.10
N VAL A 182 2.15 9.40 -14.67
CA VAL A 182 1.54 9.41 -16.01
C VAL A 182 0.33 10.34 -16.05
N LYS A 183 -0.53 10.30 -15.03
CA LYS A 183 -1.74 11.14 -14.97
C LYS A 183 -1.47 12.63 -14.81
N ASP A 184 -0.32 12.98 -14.24
CA ASP A 184 0.16 14.36 -14.19
C ASP A 184 0.64 14.83 -15.57
N MET A 185 1.17 13.92 -16.39
CA MET A 185 1.65 14.19 -17.75
C MET A 185 0.55 14.14 -18.83
N ASP A 186 -0.44 13.25 -18.69
CA ASP A 186 -1.56 13.08 -19.62
C ASP A 186 -2.85 12.79 -18.84
N THR A 187 -3.72 13.80 -18.74
CA THR A 187 -4.98 13.73 -18.00
C THR A 187 -6.02 12.81 -18.64
N ASN A 188 -5.82 12.38 -19.89
CA ASN A 188 -6.74 11.45 -20.55
C ASN A 188 -6.55 10.00 -20.09
N VAL A 189 -5.39 9.69 -19.52
CA VAL A 189 -5.06 8.35 -19.00
C VAL A 189 -5.75 8.14 -17.65
N LYS A 190 -6.50 7.05 -17.51
CA LYS A 190 -7.24 6.72 -16.28
C LYS A 190 -6.69 5.46 -15.60
N SER A 191 -6.31 4.45 -16.39
CA SER A 191 -5.81 3.16 -15.90
C SER A 191 -4.50 2.76 -16.59
N LEU A 192 -3.84 1.75 -16.03
CA LEU A 192 -2.64 1.15 -16.62
C LEU A 192 -2.92 0.58 -18.01
N GLU A 193 -4.13 0.08 -18.25
CA GLU A 193 -4.51 -0.44 -19.58
C GLU A 193 -4.49 0.64 -20.67
N ASP A 194 -4.84 1.89 -20.33
CA ASP A 194 -4.80 3.01 -21.27
C ASP A 194 -3.37 3.31 -21.78
N VAL A 195 -2.35 3.02 -20.97
CA VAL A 195 -0.94 3.20 -21.36
C VAL A 195 -0.36 2.00 -22.11
N CYS A 196 -1.04 0.86 -22.11
CA CYS A 196 -0.66 -0.37 -22.82
C CYS A 196 -0.94 -0.24 -24.33
N ALA A 197 -0.41 0.81 -24.95
CA ALA A 197 -0.62 1.14 -26.35
C ALA A 197 0.70 1.57 -27.00
N PRO A 198 1.02 1.12 -28.23
CA PRO A 198 2.23 1.55 -28.93
C PRO A 198 2.40 3.08 -28.98
N SER A 199 1.30 3.82 -29.21
CA SER A 199 1.29 5.28 -29.25
C SER A 199 1.63 5.96 -27.92
N LYS A 200 1.53 5.25 -26.79
CA LYS A 200 1.86 5.75 -25.45
C LYS A 200 3.26 5.35 -25.00
N CYS A 201 4.05 4.66 -25.83
CA CYS A 201 5.37 4.17 -25.43
C CYS A 201 6.33 5.29 -24.99
N GLN A 202 6.32 6.43 -25.68
CA GLN A 202 7.14 7.59 -25.30
C GLN A 202 6.72 8.16 -23.94
N LEU A 203 5.41 8.34 -23.73
CA LEU A 203 4.84 8.77 -22.44
C LEU A 203 5.28 7.85 -21.29
N VAL A 204 5.29 6.53 -21.53
CA VAL A 204 5.72 5.54 -20.54
C VAL A 204 7.21 5.70 -20.17
N VAL A 205 8.07 5.93 -21.17
CA VAL A 205 9.51 6.17 -20.92
C VAL A 205 9.74 7.49 -20.17
N ASP A 206 9.03 8.56 -20.54
CA ASP A 206 9.19 9.87 -19.91
C ASP A 206 8.65 9.90 -18.49
N ALA A 207 7.51 9.26 -18.24
CA ALA A 207 6.98 9.07 -16.89
C ALA A 207 7.93 8.22 -16.02
N ALA A 208 8.54 7.18 -16.59
CA ALA A 208 9.54 6.38 -15.89
C ALA A 208 10.78 7.19 -15.51
N LYS A 209 11.29 8.01 -16.44
CA LYS A 209 12.41 8.94 -16.20
C LYS A 209 12.09 9.96 -15.11
N SER A 210 10.90 10.56 -15.15
CA SER A 210 10.45 11.50 -14.12
C SER A 210 10.35 10.83 -12.73
N LEU A 211 9.68 9.67 -12.64
CA LEU A 211 9.51 8.93 -11.38
C LEU A 211 10.86 8.53 -10.75
N SER A 212 11.83 8.16 -11.59
CA SER A 212 13.16 7.72 -11.17
C SER A 212 14.19 8.86 -11.06
N LYS A 213 13.76 10.12 -11.26
CA LYS A 213 14.58 11.33 -11.19
C LYS A 213 15.78 11.27 -12.14
N PHE A 214 15.54 10.96 -13.40
CA PHE A 214 16.57 10.97 -14.44
C PHE A 214 17.10 12.39 -14.67
N SER A 215 18.41 12.53 -14.79
CA SER A 215 19.10 13.78 -15.12
C SER A 215 19.65 13.68 -16.54
N PRO A 216 19.07 14.41 -17.51
CA PRO A 216 19.57 14.39 -18.90
C PRO A 216 21.02 14.85 -19.02
N SER A 217 21.45 15.83 -18.22
CA SER A 217 22.80 16.39 -18.26
C SER A 217 23.89 15.39 -17.83
N LYS A 218 23.55 14.46 -16.93
CA LYS A 218 24.48 13.44 -16.42
C LYS A 218 24.22 12.05 -17.02
N ASN A 219 23.13 11.88 -17.76
CA ASN A 219 22.62 10.57 -18.17
C ASN A 219 22.49 9.58 -16.99
N GLU A 220 22.10 10.08 -15.83
CA GLU A 220 22.06 9.32 -14.57
C GLU A 220 20.68 9.33 -13.94
N PHE A 221 20.36 8.26 -13.24
CA PHE A 221 19.14 8.16 -12.44
C PHE A 221 19.38 8.51 -10.98
N GLY A 222 18.58 9.44 -10.44
CA GLY A 222 18.55 9.71 -9.00
C GLY A 222 18.13 8.47 -8.20
N LYS A 223 17.14 7.72 -8.70
CA LYS A 223 16.61 6.47 -8.11
C LYS A 223 16.67 5.32 -9.13
N PRO A 224 17.87 4.79 -9.44
CA PRO A 224 18.05 3.82 -10.51
C PRO A 224 17.34 2.49 -10.22
N SER A 225 17.32 2.03 -8.95
CA SER A 225 16.59 0.82 -8.57
C SER A 225 15.08 0.92 -8.82
N THR A 226 14.50 2.12 -8.73
CA THR A 226 13.09 2.36 -9.07
C THR A 226 12.85 2.16 -10.56
N ALA A 227 13.75 2.67 -11.41
CA ALA A 227 13.67 2.51 -12.86
C ALA A 227 13.75 1.03 -13.28
N VAL A 228 14.69 0.29 -12.71
CA VAL A 228 14.85 -1.16 -12.97
C VAL A 228 13.62 -1.95 -12.52
N LYS A 229 13.18 -1.74 -11.28
CA LYS A 229 12.03 -2.47 -10.73
C LYS A 229 10.74 -2.19 -11.48
N LEU A 230 10.54 -0.93 -11.90
CA LEU A 230 9.38 -0.53 -12.69
C LEU A 230 9.30 -1.29 -14.02
N GLY A 231 10.42 -1.47 -14.73
CA GLY A 231 10.44 -2.23 -15.98
C GLY A 231 9.93 -3.67 -15.80
N PHE A 232 10.39 -4.36 -14.75
CA PHE A 232 9.90 -5.69 -14.42
C PHE A 232 8.40 -5.70 -14.05
N SER A 233 7.93 -4.67 -13.35
CA SER A 233 6.52 -4.56 -12.96
C SER A 233 5.60 -4.29 -14.15
N LEU A 234 6.01 -3.41 -15.07
CA LEU A 234 5.29 -3.15 -16.32
C LEU A 234 5.26 -4.39 -17.20
N LYS A 235 6.40 -5.05 -17.40
CA LYS A 235 6.47 -6.30 -18.17
C LYS A 235 5.51 -7.36 -17.60
N GLY A 236 5.55 -7.59 -16.28
CA GLY A 236 4.67 -8.58 -15.65
C GLY A 236 3.18 -8.23 -15.78
N ALA A 237 2.81 -6.95 -15.68
CA ALA A 237 1.42 -6.52 -15.90
C ALA A 237 1.00 -6.68 -17.38
N MET A 238 1.91 -6.45 -18.32
CA MET A 238 1.67 -6.65 -19.76
C MET A 238 1.48 -8.12 -20.12
N GLU A 239 2.36 -9.00 -19.64
CA GLU A 239 2.23 -10.45 -19.84
C GLU A 239 0.88 -10.95 -19.29
N PHE A 240 0.46 -10.42 -18.13
CA PHE A 240 -0.85 -10.71 -17.57
C PHE A 240 -2.01 -10.17 -18.43
N LEU A 241 -1.90 -8.97 -18.98
CA LEU A 241 -2.90 -8.42 -19.92
C LEU A 241 -3.02 -9.28 -21.18
N ILE A 242 -1.90 -9.68 -21.77
CA ILE A 242 -1.88 -10.58 -22.94
C ILE A 242 -2.59 -11.90 -22.62
N GLY A 243 -2.31 -12.49 -21.44
CA GLY A 243 -3.02 -13.68 -20.97
C GLY A 243 -4.54 -13.49 -20.91
N GLN A 244 -5.03 -12.34 -20.44
CA GLN A 244 -6.47 -12.05 -20.42
C GLN A 244 -7.06 -11.89 -21.82
N THR A 245 -6.37 -11.20 -22.74
CA THR A 245 -6.84 -11.05 -24.13
C THR A 245 -6.97 -12.40 -24.83
N LEU A 246 -6.06 -13.34 -24.54
CA LEU A 246 -6.14 -14.71 -25.02
C LEU A 246 -7.33 -15.48 -24.44
N MET A 247 -7.58 -15.36 -23.13
CA MET A 247 -8.73 -16.01 -22.48
C MET A 247 -10.08 -15.50 -22.99
N ASN A 248 -10.13 -14.24 -23.44
CA ASN A 248 -11.33 -13.59 -23.94
C ASN A 248 -11.47 -13.64 -25.46
N GLU A 249 -10.57 -14.32 -26.18
CA GLU A 249 -10.55 -14.39 -27.65
C GLU A 249 -10.51 -12.99 -28.33
N ASP A 250 -9.85 -12.01 -27.68
CA ASP A 250 -9.68 -10.65 -28.20
C ASP A 250 -8.36 -10.51 -28.97
N ASP A 251 -8.40 -10.84 -30.26
CA ASP A 251 -7.23 -10.77 -31.14
C ASP A 251 -6.70 -9.34 -31.35
N LEU A 252 -7.58 -8.33 -31.37
CA LEU A 252 -7.17 -6.93 -31.53
C LEU A 252 -6.41 -6.44 -30.28
N GLY A 253 -6.95 -6.70 -29.09
CA GLY A 253 -6.30 -6.39 -27.82
C GLY A 253 -4.98 -7.14 -27.67
N LYS A 254 -4.95 -8.43 -28.01
CA LYS A 254 -3.73 -9.25 -28.01
C LYS A 254 -2.64 -8.67 -28.89
N ASN A 255 -2.95 -8.33 -30.14
CA ASN A 255 -1.97 -7.78 -31.07
C ASN A 255 -1.43 -6.43 -30.56
N ARG A 256 -2.32 -5.54 -30.10
CA ARG A 256 -1.93 -4.25 -29.51
C ARG A 256 -1.01 -4.43 -28.29
N ALA A 257 -1.35 -5.34 -27.38
CA ALA A 257 -0.58 -5.59 -26.17
C ALA A 257 0.79 -6.21 -26.47
N ASN A 258 0.86 -7.16 -27.42
CA ASN A 258 2.12 -7.75 -27.87
C ASN A 258 3.04 -6.71 -28.52
N THR A 259 2.52 -5.90 -29.46
CA THR A 259 3.31 -4.84 -30.08
C THR A 259 3.83 -3.85 -29.04
N PHE A 260 2.98 -3.47 -28.07
CA PHE A 260 3.42 -2.60 -26.99
C PHE A 260 4.50 -3.25 -26.11
N LEU A 261 4.37 -4.53 -25.76
CA LEU A 261 5.36 -5.25 -24.96
C LEU A 261 6.71 -5.30 -25.67
N GLU A 262 6.73 -5.58 -26.97
CA GLU A 262 7.96 -5.59 -27.77
C GLU A 262 8.64 -4.21 -27.81
N LEU A 263 7.85 -3.14 -28.03
CA LEU A 263 8.33 -1.77 -27.98
C LEU A 263 8.87 -1.41 -26.59
N LEU A 264 8.14 -1.81 -25.54
CA LEU A 264 8.54 -1.59 -24.16
C LEU A 264 9.90 -2.25 -23.90
N GLU A 265 10.10 -3.52 -24.24
CA GLU A 265 11.37 -4.22 -23.98
C GLU A 265 12.55 -3.58 -24.72
N LYS A 266 12.37 -3.24 -26.00
CA LYS A 266 13.40 -2.58 -26.82
C LYS A 266 13.75 -1.19 -26.27
N ASN A 267 12.74 -0.35 -26.02
CA ASN A 267 12.94 1.01 -25.53
C ASN A 267 13.45 1.02 -24.08
N TRP A 268 12.95 0.14 -23.22
CA TRP A 268 13.37 0.08 -21.83
C TRP A 268 14.84 -0.32 -21.71
N LYS A 269 15.30 -1.27 -22.54
CA LYS A 269 16.72 -1.63 -22.61
C LYS A 269 17.57 -0.41 -22.96
N ASN A 270 17.19 0.33 -23.99
CA ASN A 270 17.99 1.43 -24.55
C ASN A 270 17.96 2.70 -23.69
N TYR A 271 16.80 3.08 -23.14
CA TYR A 271 16.60 4.38 -22.50
C TYR A 271 16.60 4.35 -20.98
N VAL A 272 16.50 3.17 -20.36
CA VAL A 272 16.29 3.05 -18.91
C VAL A 272 17.25 2.05 -18.28
N SER A 273 17.23 0.80 -18.73
CA SER A 273 17.90 -0.31 -18.05
C SER A 273 19.42 -0.15 -18.01
N VAL A 274 20.06 0.12 -19.15
CA VAL A 274 21.53 0.21 -19.22
C VAL A 274 22.04 1.34 -18.32
N SER A 275 21.54 2.57 -18.50
CA SER A 275 21.94 3.71 -17.70
C SER A 275 21.61 3.52 -16.21
N ALA A 276 20.46 2.93 -15.86
CA ALA A 276 20.13 2.67 -14.45
C ALA A 276 21.08 1.66 -13.79
N HIS A 277 21.45 0.58 -14.47
CA HIS A 277 22.42 -0.38 -13.94
C HIS A 277 23.81 0.22 -13.83
N GLN A 278 24.21 1.06 -14.78
CA GLN A 278 25.48 1.80 -14.72
C GLN A 278 25.51 2.74 -13.51
N THR A 279 24.47 3.57 -13.33
CA THR A 279 24.38 4.46 -12.15
C THR A 279 24.40 3.68 -10.83
N ILE A 280 23.83 2.47 -10.77
CA ILE A 280 23.93 1.61 -9.57
C ILE A 280 25.38 1.21 -9.30
N LYS A 281 26.09 0.75 -10.34
CA LYS A 281 27.50 0.34 -10.21
C LYS A 281 28.37 1.51 -9.80
N GLU A 282 28.25 2.66 -10.46
CA GLU A 282 29.03 3.87 -10.14
C GLU A 282 28.75 4.36 -8.71
N LYS A 283 27.47 4.35 -8.27
CA LYS A 283 27.14 4.68 -6.87
C LYS A 283 27.69 3.67 -5.87
N SER A 284 27.84 2.39 -6.26
CA SER A 284 28.47 1.39 -5.40
C SER A 284 29.98 1.61 -5.28
N TRP A 285 30.65 2.06 -6.36
CA TRP A 285 32.07 2.38 -6.35
C TRP A 285 32.37 3.65 -5.54
N ASN A 286 31.52 4.66 -5.66
CA ASN A 286 31.65 5.93 -4.96
C ASN A 286 31.16 5.87 -3.51
N LYS A 287 30.64 4.73 -3.06
CA LYS A 287 30.30 4.53 -1.66
C LYS A 287 31.60 4.32 -0.91
N GLN A 288 31.97 5.29 -0.08
CA GLN A 288 33.11 5.13 0.82
C GLN A 288 32.88 3.87 1.65
N ASP A 289 33.80 2.91 1.56
CA ASP A 289 33.77 1.74 2.43
C ASP A 289 33.96 2.25 3.84
N ASP A 290 32.87 2.20 4.61
CA ASP A 290 32.85 2.56 6.03
C ASP A 290 33.48 1.39 6.81
N ILE A 291 34.75 1.14 6.52
CA ILE A 291 35.55 0.13 7.20
C ILE A 291 35.64 0.58 8.64
N PRO A 292 35.10 -0.19 9.61
CA PRO A 292 35.22 0.18 11.00
C PRO A 292 36.70 0.31 11.35
N LEU A 293 37.09 1.42 11.98
CA LEU A 293 38.46 1.60 12.46
C LEU A 293 38.89 0.36 13.24
N THR A 294 40.10 -0.14 12.97
CA THR A 294 40.65 -1.35 13.63
C THR A 294 40.50 -1.26 15.15
N LYS A 295 40.71 -0.07 15.72
CA LYS A 295 40.50 0.21 17.15
C LYS A 295 39.08 -0.16 17.61
N ASN A 296 38.04 0.24 16.87
CA ASN A 296 36.65 -0.06 17.22
C ASN A 296 36.34 -1.56 17.13
N VAL A 297 36.89 -2.25 16.13
CA VAL A 297 36.76 -3.71 16.00
C VAL A 297 37.43 -4.42 17.16
N MET A 298 38.64 -3.99 17.55
CA MET A 298 39.36 -4.52 18.70
C MET A 298 38.59 -4.26 20.00
N THR A 299 38.14 -3.03 20.23
CA THR A 299 37.33 -2.67 21.42
C THR A 299 36.07 -3.53 21.52
N LEU A 300 35.35 -3.74 20.42
CA LEU A 300 34.16 -4.59 20.40
C LEU A 300 34.51 -6.07 20.67
N ARG A 301 35.55 -6.60 20.04
CA ARG A 301 36.03 -7.97 20.28
C ARG A 301 36.41 -8.19 21.74
N ASP A 302 37.17 -7.26 22.30
CA ASP A 302 37.67 -7.38 23.68
C ASP A 302 36.51 -7.28 24.67
N HIS A 303 35.54 -6.39 24.42
CA HIS A 303 34.30 -6.33 25.20
C HIS A 303 33.49 -7.63 25.12
N LEU A 304 33.31 -8.20 23.93
CA LEU A 304 32.57 -9.45 23.75
C LEU A 304 33.24 -10.64 24.46
N ARG A 305 34.57 -10.68 24.53
CA ARG A 305 35.31 -11.68 25.32
C ARG A 305 35.09 -11.52 26.83
N ILE A 306 35.05 -10.29 27.32
CA ILE A 306 34.74 -10.01 28.73
C ILE A 306 33.32 -10.52 29.05
N VAL A 307 32.33 -10.14 28.24
CA VAL A 307 30.93 -10.56 28.42
C VAL A 307 30.78 -12.09 28.34
N GLU A 308 31.47 -12.74 27.41
CA GLU A 308 31.49 -14.20 27.28
C GLU A 308 32.05 -14.87 28.55
N ASN A 309 33.18 -14.37 29.07
CA ASN A 309 33.81 -14.92 30.27
C ASN A 309 32.94 -14.73 31.51
N GLU A 310 32.37 -13.54 31.73
CA GLU A 310 31.47 -13.26 32.85
C GLU A 310 30.22 -14.13 32.81
N ALA A 311 29.62 -14.30 31.61
CA ALA A 311 28.44 -15.14 31.44
C ALA A 311 28.77 -16.63 31.66
N ARG A 312 29.94 -17.08 31.20
CA ARG A 312 30.44 -18.45 31.42
C ARG A 312 30.70 -18.73 32.90
N GLU A 313 31.37 -17.84 33.61
CA GLU A 313 31.62 -18.00 35.06
C GLU A 313 30.33 -18.08 35.86
N LYS A 314 29.35 -17.20 35.56
CA LYS A 314 28.02 -17.23 36.20
C LYS A 314 27.30 -18.57 35.97
N LEU A 315 27.40 -19.12 34.76
CA LEU A 315 26.78 -20.41 34.41
C LEU A 315 27.49 -21.60 35.06
N SER A 316 28.82 -21.53 35.24
CA SER A 316 29.60 -22.55 35.94
C SER A 316 29.27 -22.63 37.43
N GLN A 317 28.84 -21.52 38.04
CA GLN A 317 28.46 -21.47 39.45
C GLN A 317 26.99 -21.85 39.66
N GLN A 318 26.08 -21.40 38.79
CA GLN A 318 24.65 -21.70 38.89
C GLN A 318 23.93 -21.61 37.54
N LEU A 319 22.89 -22.43 37.36
CA LEU A 319 22.06 -22.35 36.18
C LEU A 319 21.26 -21.03 36.17
N SER A 320 21.49 -20.19 35.16
CA SER A 320 20.87 -18.87 35.04
C SER A 320 20.47 -18.59 33.59
N LEU A 321 19.16 -18.47 33.34
CA LEU A 321 18.62 -18.17 32.01
C LEU A 321 19.12 -16.82 31.45
N PRO A 322 19.23 -15.73 32.24
CA PRO A 322 19.86 -14.49 31.80
C PRO A 322 21.32 -14.68 31.36
N ALA A 323 22.12 -15.42 32.14
CA ALA A 323 23.52 -15.66 31.80
C ALA A 323 23.67 -16.52 30.53
N TYR A 324 22.81 -17.53 30.35
CA TYR A 324 22.76 -18.33 29.13
C TYR A 324 22.43 -17.51 27.88
N LYS A 325 21.45 -16.61 27.99
CA LYS A 325 21.09 -15.71 26.88
C LYS A 325 22.25 -14.76 26.54
N GLN A 326 22.88 -14.18 27.57
CA GLN A 326 24.02 -13.28 27.40
C GLN A 326 25.22 -13.97 26.74
N LEU A 327 25.50 -15.22 27.11
CA LEU A 327 26.54 -16.04 26.46
C LEU A 327 26.22 -16.31 24.99
N ASN A 328 24.98 -16.71 24.68
CA ASN A 328 24.56 -16.95 23.29
C ASN A 328 24.66 -15.69 22.42
N GLU A 329 24.23 -14.54 22.93
CA GLU A 329 24.32 -13.26 22.20
C GLU A 329 25.77 -12.84 21.98
N ALA A 330 26.64 -13.00 22.99
CA ALA A 330 28.06 -12.68 22.87
C ALA A 330 28.76 -13.58 21.83
N VAL A 331 28.54 -14.90 21.89
CA VAL A 331 29.13 -15.86 20.94
C VAL A 331 28.61 -15.60 19.52
N LEU A 332 27.30 -15.37 19.35
CA LEU A 332 26.72 -15.03 18.05
C LEU A 332 27.34 -13.75 17.47
N ALA A 333 27.50 -12.71 18.30
CA ALA A 333 28.14 -11.46 17.88
C ALA A 333 29.61 -11.67 17.47
N GLN A 334 30.36 -12.50 18.21
CA GLN A 334 31.74 -12.85 17.84
C GLN A 334 31.82 -13.59 16.49
N VAL A 335 30.93 -14.54 16.24
CA VAL A 335 30.84 -15.26 14.95
C VAL A 335 30.50 -14.31 13.81
N ILE A 336 29.59 -13.36 14.02
CA ILE A 336 29.23 -12.34 13.02
C ILE A 336 30.45 -11.46 12.70
N ILE A 337 31.20 -11.02 13.71
CA ILE A 337 32.41 -10.20 13.53
C ILE A 337 33.49 -10.98 12.80
N PHE A 338 33.73 -12.25 13.16
CA PHE A 338 34.71 -13.10 12.51
C PHE A 338 34.39 -13.32 11.01
N ASN A 339 33.11 -13.44 10.67
CA ASN A 339 32.66 -13.65 9.29
C ASN A 339 32.44 -12.35 8.50
N LYS A 340 32.59 -11.18 9.13
CA LYS A 340 32.53 -9.90 8.44
C LYS A 340 33.87 -9.67 7.73
N ARG A 341 33.91 -9.94 6.42
CA ARG A 341 35.01 -9.53 5.53
C ARG A 341 34.96 -8.04 5.26
#